data_AF-E3CQH2-F1
#
_entry.id   AF-E3CQH2-F1
#
_cell.length_a   1.000
_cell.length_b   1.000
_cell.length_c   1.000
_cell.angle_alpha   90.00
_cell.angle_beta   90.00
_cell.angle_gamma   90.00
#
_symmetry.space_group_name_H-M   'P 1'
#
loop_
_entity.id
_entity.type
_entity.pdbx_description
1 polymer ?
#
loop_
_entity_poly.entity_id
_entity_poly.type
_entity_poly.pdbx_seq_one_letter_code
_entity_poly.pdbx_strand_id
1 'polypeptide(L)'
;MLNKYFFEKYSDKKIIFLTKNLYRIVSVNNTKIYCLEDYVEEICSIIEQNAIRNFEETISLLQECVINGLIIIEMADRTYVISPYLDTRLSWFENSKNIIFSDSSVEIAKYLKLKLSTKRLASQFVFGLPYYPFQTISLWEELVNIKPLNYLEITEKGCLEKRFQVMK
;
A
#
# COMPACT_ATOMS: atom_id res chain seq x y z
N MET A 1 -10.16 13.78 -10.28
CA MET A 1 -10.72 13.93 -8.93
C MET A 1 -9.89 13.06 -7.99
N LEU A 2 -9.54 13.53 -6.79
CA LEU A 2 -8.80 12.72 -5.80
C LEU A 2 -9.80 12.10 -4.83
N ASN A 3 -9.85 10.77 -4.80
CA ASN A 3 -10.67 10.00 -3.88
C ASN A 3 -9.93 9.82 -2.56
N LYS A 4 -10.70 9.78 -1.46
CA LYS A 4 -10.19 9.62 -0.10
C LYS A 4 -11.02 8.56 0.61
N TYR A 5 -10.35 7.54 1.14
CA TYR A 5 -10.97 6.52 1.96
C TYR A 5 -10.41 6.64 3.37
N PHE A 6 -11.29 6.57 4.37
CA PHE A 6 -10.95 6.71 5.78
C PHE A 6 -11.16 5.37 6.47
N PHE A 7 -10.18 4.96 7.28
CA PHE A 7 -10.26 3.74 8.08
C PHE A 7 -10.31 4.16 9.54
N GLU A 8 -11.44 3.89 10.19
CA GLU A 8 -11.73 4.32 11.56
C GLU A 8 -11.38 3.23 12.57
N LYS A 9 -10.17 2.68 12.49
CA LYS A 9 -9.72 1.58 13.34
C LYS A 9 -8.23 1.68 13.64
N TYR A 10 -7.88 1.27 14.85
CA TYR A 10 -6.52 1.17 15.41
C TYR A 10 -5.81 2.52 15.48
N SER A 11 -5.62 3.00 16.71
CA SER A 11 -4.86 4.21 17.11
C SER A 11 -5.64 5.52 17.22
N ASP A 12 -5.05 6.44 17.96
CA ASP A 12 -5.37 7.87 18.00
C ASP A 12 -5.14 8.58 16.64
N LYS A 13 -4.59 7.87 15.64
CA LYS A 13 -4.25 8.38 14.32
C LYS A 13 -5.33 8.05 13.31
N LYS A 14 -5.59 9.00 12.41
CA LYS A 14 -6.47 8.79 11.26
C LYS A 14 -5.72 8.09 10.14
N ILE A 15 -6.25 6.96 9.67
CA ILE A 15 -5.70 6.25 8.52
C ILE A 15 -6.45 6.72 7.26
N ILE A 16 -5.69 7.20 6.27
CA ILE A 16 -6.22 7.83 5.05
C ILE A 16 -5.57 7.19 3.83
N PHE A 17 -6.41 6.65 2.95
CA PHE A 17 -5.98 6.21 1.62
C PHE A 17 -6.35 7.27 0.58
N LEU A 18 -5.35 7.70 -0.19
CA LEU A 18 -5.50 8.66 -1.28
C LEU A 18 -5.29 7.95 -2.61
N THR A 19 -6.20 8.13 -3.56
CA THR A 19 -6.06 7.55 -4.91
C THR A 19 -6.87 8.33 -5.93
N LYS A 20 -6.49 8.25 -7.19
CA LYS A 20 -7.29 8.74 -8.32
C LYS A 20 -8.29 7.70 -8.84
N ASN A 21 -8.10 6.44 -8.47
CA ASN A 21 -8.94 5.34 -8.92
C ASN A 21 -10.15 5.18 -8.01
N LEU A 22 -11.22 4.60 -8.55
CA LEU A 22 -12.40 4.24 -7.76
C LEU A 22 -12.24 2.80 -7.28
N TYR A 23 -12.21 2.64 -5.97
CA TYR A 23 -12.15 1.34 -5.30
C TYR A 23 -13.55 0.91 -4.87
N ARG A 24 -13.82 -0.38 -5.05
CA ARG A 24 -14.97 -1.07 -4.49
C ARG A 24 -14.65 -1.56 -3.09
N ILE A 25 -15.70 -1.63 -2.28
CA ILE A 25 -15.60 -2.11 -0.89
C ILE A 25 -16.49 -3.34 -0.79
N VAL A 26 -15.88 -4.48 -0.47
CA VAL A 26 -16.57 -5.77 -0.36
C VAL A 26 -16.26 -6.37 0.99
N SER A 27 -17.19 -7.15 1.55
CA SER A 27 -17.01 -7.81 2.84
C SER A 27 -17.02 -9.32 2.66
N VAL A 28 -15.97 -10.00 3.11
CA VAL A 28 -15.80 -11.46 3.07
C VAL A 28 -15.31 -11.91 4.43
N ASN A 29 -15.96 -12.90 5.07
CA ASN A 29 -15.52 -13.47 6.35
C ASN A 29 -15.17 -12.42 7.44
N ASN A 30 -16.04 -11.43 7.66
CA ASN A 30 -15.82 -10.30 8.59
C ASN A 30 -14.59 -9.41 8.27
N THR A 31 -14.02 -9.55 7.08
CA THR A 31 -12.92 -8.74 6.57
C THR A 31 -13.45 -7.82 5.49
N LYS A 32 -13.09 -6.54 5.54
CA LYS A 32 -13.41 -5.60 4.45
C LYS A 32 -12.25 -5.55 3.48
N ILE A 33 -12.57 -5.59 2.21
CA ILE A 33 -11.62 -5.59 1.10
C ILE A 33 -11.87 -4.36 0.26
N TYR A 34 -10.80 -3.64 -0.07
CA TYR A 34 -10.84 -2.53 -1.01
C TYR A 34 -9.94 -2.89 -2.20
N CYS A 35 -10.52 -2.93 -3.39
CA CYS A 35 -9.81 -3.21 -4.64
C CYS A 35 -10.51 -2.53 -5.82
N LEU A 36 -9.88 -2.55 -7.00
CA LEU A 36 -10.52 -2.10 -8.23
C LEU A 36 -11.59 -3.11 -8.67
N GLU A 37 -12.65 -2.64 -9.33
CA GLU A 37 -13.82 -3.46 -9.73
C GLU A 37 -13.42 -4.73 -10.47
N ASP A 38 -12.48 -4.61 -11.43
CA ASP A 38 -12.05 -5.71 -12.29
C ASP A 38 -11.45 -6.90 -11.53
N TYR A 39 -11.01 -6.71 -10.28
CA TYR A 39 -10.37 -7.75 -9.47
C TYR A 39 -11.25 -8.26 -8.32
N VAL A 40 -12.47 -7.75 -8.17
CA VAL A 40 -13.33 -8.07 -7.01
C VAL A 40 -13.58 -9.56 -6.88
N GLU A 41 -14.01 -10.22 -7.95
CA GLU A 41 -14.39 -11.64 -7.92
C GLU A 41 -13.20 -12.54 -7.55
N GLU A 42 -12.06 -12.34 -8.21
CA GLU A 42 -10.86 -13.16 -8.00
C GLU A 42 -10.28 -12.96 -6.59
N ILE A 43 -10.16 -11.71 -6.13
CA ILE A 43 -9.67 -11.41 -4.77
C ILE A 43 -10.58 -12.03 -3.71
N CYS A 44 -11.90 -11.92 -3.87
CA CYS A 44 -12.84 -12.50 -2.92
C CYS A 44 -12.70 -14.03 -2.89
N SER A 45 -12.59 -14.68 -4.05
CA SER A 45 -12.38 -16.13 -4.15
C SER A 45 -11.08 -16.57 -3.45
N ILE A 46 -9.97 -15.85 -3.65
CA ILE A 46 -8.69 -16.15 -2.98
C ILE A 46 -8.84 -16.06 -1.46
N ILE A 47 -9.50 -15.01 -0.96
CA ILE A 47 -9.67 -14.78 0.48
C ILE A 47 -10.62 -15.82 1.10
N GLU A 48 -11.69 -16.19 0.42
CA GLU A 48 -12.64 -17.22 0.88
C GLU A 48 -11.97 -18.59 1.01
N GLN A 49 -11.16 -18.99 0.01
CA GLN A 49 -10.50 -20.30 -0.02
C GLN A 49 -9.36 -20.43 1.00
N ASN A 50 -8.66 -19.34 1.31
CA ASN A 50 -7.44 -19.36 2.12
C ASN A 50 -7.64 -18.89 3.58
N ALA A 51 -8.88 -18.66 3.99
CA ALA A 51 -9.25 -17.77 5.09
C ALA A 51 -8.55 -17.95 6.47
N ILE A 52 -7.82 -19.03 6.80
CA ILE A 52 -7.39 -19.27 8.21
C ILE A 52 -5.99 -19.91 8.44
N ARG A 53 -5.22 -20.40 7.44
CA ARG A 53 -4.01 -21.21 7.77
C ARG A 53 -2.62 -20.60 7.49
N ASN A 54 -2.44 -19.76 6.48
CA ASN A 54 -1.18 -19.04 6.26
C ASN A 54 -1.41 -17.72 5.51
N PHE A 55 -1.40 -16.60 6.23
CA PHE A 55 -1.71 -15.30 5.65
C PHE A 55 -0.62 -14.84 4.65
N GLU A 56 0.63 -15.30 4.79
CA GLU A 56 1.72 -14.94 3.87
C GLU A 56 1.55 -15.58 2.48
N GLU A 57 1.06 -16.82 2.42
CA GLU A 57 0.69 -17.46 1.15
C GLU A 57 -0.45 -16.70 0.47
N THR A 58 -1.44 -16.26 1.25
CA THR A 58 -2.57 -15.48 0.72
C THR A 58 -2.10 -14.16 0.12
N ILE A 59 -1.20 -13.43 0.80
CA ILE A 59 -0.62 -12.20 0.26
C ILE A 59 0.08 -12.46 -1.08
N SER A 60 0.85 -13.54 -1.18
CA SER A 60 1.59 -13.87 -2.40
C SER A 60 0.65 -14.09 -3.59
N LEU A 61 -0.41 -14.88 -3.39
CA LEU A 61 -1.45 -15.10 -4.42
C LEU A 61 -2.15 -13.78 -4.82
N LEU A 62 -2.42 -12.91 -3.84
CA LEU A 62 -3.03 -11.62 -4.09
C LEU A 62 -2.11 -10.68 -4.89
N GLN A 63 -0.79 -10.71 -4.67
CA GLN A 63 0.16 -9.91 -5.43
C GLN A 63 0.28 -10.36 -6.90
N GLU A 64 0.08 -11.65 -7.16
CA GLU A 64 0.11 -12.21 -8.52
C GLU A 64 -1.22 -11.99 -9.27
N CYS A 65 -2.34 -11.90 -8.55
CA CYS A 65 -3.67 -11.69 -9.10
C CYS A 65 -3.86 -10.30 -9.74
N VAL A 66 -3.24 -9.26 -9.18
CA VAL A 66 -3.44 -7.88 -9.65
C VAL A 66 -2.22 -7.34 -10.37
N ILE A 67 -2.45 -6.58 -11.46
CA ILE A 67 -1.38 -5.87 -12.19
C ILE A 67 -1.37 -4.37 -11.91
N ASN A 68 -2.46 -3.82 -11.34
CA ASN A 68 -2.62 -2.40 -11.08
C ASN A 68 -3.48 -2.14 -9.84
N GLY A 69 -3.29 -0.96 -9.23
CA GLY A 69 -3.97 -0.58 -8.00
C GLY A 69 -3.35 -1.25 -6.77
N LEU A 70 -4.00 -1.11 -5.63
CA LEU A 70 -3.66 -1.77 -4.38
C LEU A 70 -4.77 -2.73 -4.02
N ILE A 71 -4.46 -3.67 -3.12
CA ILE A 71 -5.46 -4.46 -2.41
C ILE A 71 -5.33 -4.07 -0.95
N ILE A 72 -6.43 -3.65 -0.35
CA ILE A 72 -6.47 -3.25 1.07
C ILE A 72 -7.38 -4.23 1.80
N ILE A 73 -6.83 -4.89 2.80
CA ILE A 73 -7.55 -5.88 3.61
C ILE A 73 -7.63 -5.33 5.04
N GLU A 74 -8.82 -4.92 5.43
CA GLU A 74 -9.13 -4.38 6.76
C GLU A 74 -9.72 -5.49 7.64
N MET A 75 -8.95 -5.91 8.64
CA MET A 75 -9.33 -6.93 9.63
C MET A 75 -9.69 -6.27 10.98
N ALA A 76 -9.83 -7.09 12.03
CA ALA A 76 -10.23 -6.69 13.38
C ALA A 76 -9.12 -6.14 14.29
N ASP A 77 -7.85 -6.27 13.93
CA ASP A 77 -6.71 -5.72 14.68
C ASP A 77 -5.65 -5.03 13.80
N ARG A 78 -5.79 -5.14 12.48
CA ARG A 78 -4.78 -4.71 11.51
C ARG A 78 -5.38 -4.41 10.15
N THR A 79 -4.65 -3.63 9.35
CA THR A 79 -4.93 -3.42 7.93
C THR A 79 -3.69 -3.79 7.12
N TYR A 80 -3.88 -4.58 6.07
CA TYR A 80 -2.82 -4.89 5.11
C TYR A 80 -3.04 -4.09 3.83
N VAL A 81 -1.97 -3.46 3.34
CA VAL A 81 -1.95 -2.78 2.05
C VAL A 81 -0.94 -3.49 1.16
N ILE A 82 -1.46 -4.09 0.11
CA ILE A 82 -0.74 -5.01 -0.76
C ILE A 82 -0.67 -4.36 -2.14
N SER A 83 0.53 -4.25 -2.69
CA SER A 83 0.77 -3.82 -4.08
C SER A 83 1.00 -5.04 -4.98
N PRO A 84 0.78 -4.90 -6.30
CA PRO A 84 1.13 -5.91 -7.29
C PRO A 84 2.56 -6.42 -7.16
N TYR A 85 2.82 -7.61 -7.71
CA TYR A 85 4.15 -8.20 -7.74
C TYR A 85 5.20 -7.23 -8.33
N LEU A 86 6.30 -7.03 -7.60
CA LEU A 86 7.38 -6.07 -7.89
C LEU A 86 6.99 -4.58 -7.97
N ASP A 87 5.73 -4.21 -7.71
CA ASP A 87 5.29 -2.83 -7.74
C ASP A 87 5.82 -2.04 -6.53
N THR A 88 6.27 -0.82 -6.80
CA THR A 88 6.84 0.13 -5.81
C THR A 88 6.01 1.42 -5.68
N ARG A 89 4.85 1.48 -6.34
CA ARG A 89 3.95 2.64 -6.33
C ARG A 89 3.25 2.88 -4.99
N LEU A 90 3.13 1.85 -4.16
CA LEU A 90 2.61 2.02 -2.80
C LEU A 90 3.56 2.93 -2.01
N SER A 91 3.07 4.12 -1.69
CA SER A 91 3.78 5.09 -0.88
C SER A 91 3.03 5.35 0.40
N TRP A 92 3.74 5.66 1.47
CA TRP A 92 3.14 5.96 2.76
C TRP A 92 3.91 7.02 3.56
N PHE A 93 3.22 7.62 4.51
CA PHE A 93 3.67 8.65 5.44
C PHE A 93 2.99 8.45 6.79
N GLU A 94 3.76 8.57 7.87
CA GLU A 94 3.25 8.47 9.23
C GLU A 94 3.72 9.66 10.08
N ASN A 95 2.80 10.26 10.82
CA ASN A 95 3.12 11.22 11.88
C ASN A 95 2.32 10.91 13.16
N SER A 96 2.31 11.82 14.13
CA SER A 96 1.61 11.62 15.40
C SER A 96 0.07 11.59 15.29
N LYS A 97 -0.51 12.06 14.17
CA LYS A 97 -1.97 12.20 14.00
C LYS A 97 -2.55 11.39 12.85
N ASN A 98 -1.74 11.05 11.84
CA ASN A 98 -2.23 10.43 10.62
C ASN A 98 -1.24 9.38 10.13
N ILE A 99 -1.82 8.34 9.52
CA ILE A 99 -1.15 7.43 8.60
C ILE A 99 -1.78 7.66 7.24
N ILE A 100 -0.98 8.01 6.24
CA ILE A 100 -1.46 8.32 4.90
C ILE A 100 -0.74 7.39 3.94
N PHE A 101 -1.49 6.66 3.11
CA PHE A 101 -0.92 5.84 2.05
C PHE A 101 -1.65 6.06 0.73
N SER A 102 -0.99 5.67 -0.36
CA SER A 102 -1.49 5.89 -1.72
C SER A 102 -0.83 4.93 -2.71
N ASP A 103 -1.50 4.71 -3.83
CA ASP A 103 -0.90 4.15 -5.06
C ASP A 103 -0.04 5.17 -5.83
N SER A 104 0.21 6.35 -5.23
CA SER A 104 1.06 7.39 -5.79
C SER A 104 1.64 8.33 -4.72
N SER A 105 2.97 8.36 -4.57
CA SER A 105 3.68 9.37 -3.75
C SER A 105 3.30 10.80 -4.08
N VAL A 106 3.03 11.09 -5.36
CA VAL A 106 2.63 12.42 -5.85
C VAL A 106 1.36 12.91 -5.18
N GLU A 107 0.38 12.03 -4.98
CA GLU A 107 -0.91 12.41 -4.41
C GLU A 107 -0.79 12.68 -2.90
N ILE A 108 0.06 11.93 -2.18
CA ILE A 108 0.39 12.24 -0.79
C ILE A 108 1.13 13.58 -0.69
N ALA A 109 2.13 13.80 -1.54
CA ALA A 109 2.92 15.03 -1.55
C ALA A 109 2.05 16.27 -1.81
N LYS A 110 1.12 16.20 -2.77
CA LYS A 110 0.15 17.28 -3.03
C LYS A 110 -0.77 17.52 -1.84
N TYR A 111 -1.28 16.45 -1.24
CA TYR A 111 -2.18 16.54 -0.08
C TYR A 111 -1.50 17.21 1.12
N LEU A 112 -0.24 16.87 1.38
CA LEU A 112 0.57 17.43 2.46
C LEU A 112 1.33 18.72 2.10
N LYS A 113 1.27 19.17 0.84
CA LYS A 113 2.04 20.30 0.31
C LYS A 113 3.56 20.15 0.52
N LEU A 114 4.09 18.95 0.34
CA LEU A 114 5.51 18.66 0.50
C LEU A 114 6.33 19.28 -0.63
N LYS A 115 7.55 19.71 -0.30
CA LYS A 115 8.51 20.22 -1.29
C LYS A 115 9.34 19.08 -1.84
N LEU A 116 9.59 19.12 -3.16
CA LEU A 116 10.53 18.20 -3.79
C LEU A 116 11.93 18.36 -3.18
N SER A 117 12.61 17.26 -2.90
CA SER A 117 14.00 17.31 -2.46
C SER A 117 14.92 17.48 -3.65
N THR A 118 15.64 18.60 -3.68
CA THR A 118 16.69 18.88 -4.68
C THR A 118 17.79 17.83 -4.63
N LYS A 119 18.11 17.31 -3.43
CA LYS A 119 19.10 16.24 -3.23
C LYS A 119 18.63 14.91 -3.84
N ARG A 120 17.39 14.50 -3.58
CA ARG A 120 16.81 13.27 -4.15
C ARG A 120 16.69 13.37 -5.68
N LEU A 121 16.28 14.53 -6.17
CA LEU A 121 16.18 14.80 -7.60
C LEU A 121 17.56 14.75 -8.28
N ALA A 122 18.56 15.43 -7.72
CA ALA A 122 19.94 15.40 -8.24
C ALA A 122 20.50 13.97 -8.23
N SER A 123 20.25 13.21 -7.17
CA SER A 123 20.63 11.79 -7.09
C SER A 123 20.04 10.98 -8.25
N GLN A 124 18.75 11.14 -8.57
CA GLN A 124 18.14 10.42 -9.70
C GLN A 124 18.79 10.78 -11.05
N PHE A 125 19.16 12.05 -11.26
CA PHE A 125 19.84 12.48 -12.48
C PHE A 125 21.27 11.95 -12.60
N VAL A 126 22.02 11.92 -11.49
CA VAL A 126 23.42 11.43 -11.47
C VAL A 126 23.48 9.92 -11.72
N PHE A 127 22.56 9.15 -11.16
CA PHE A 127 22.60 7.68 -11.28
C PHE A 127 22.00 7.12 -12.57
N GLY A 128 21.45 7.98 -13.46
CA GLY A 128 21.03 7.59 -14.81
C GLY A 128 19.93 6.54 -14.85
N LEU A 129 18.66 6.98 -14.80
CA LEU A 129 17.45 6.15 -14.80
C LEU A 129 17.33 5.20 -13.58
N PRO A 130 16.13 4.65 -13.30
CA PRO A 130 15.88 3.96 -12.04
C PRO A 130 16.53 2.56 -12.05
N TYR A 131 17.84 2.48 -11.82
CA TYR A 131 18.50 1.22 -11.50
C TYR A 131 18.15 0.84 -10.06
N TYR A 132 17.81 -0.42 -9.80
CA TYR A 132 17.56 -0.89 -8.44
C TYR A 132 18.82 -0.67 -7.59
N PRO A 133 18.78 0.11 -6.48
CA PRO A 133 17.66 0.31 -5.54
C PRO A 133 16.89 1.66 -5.65
N PHE A 134 17.18 2.51 -6.62
CA PHE A 134 16.67 3.90 -6.68
C PHE A 134 15.17 4.03 -7.02
N GLN A 135 14.51 2.95 -7.47
CA GLN A 135 13.06 2.92 -7.72
C GLN A 135 12.21 3.05 -6.44
N THR A 136 12.79 2.70 -5.30
CA THR A 136 12.12 2.76 -3.99
C THR A 136 12.33 4.10 -3.28
N ILE A 137 13.12 5.00 -3.85
CA ILE A 137 13.43 6.28 -3.24
C ILE A 137 12.44 7.33 -3.75
N SER A 138 11.58 7.79 -2.85
CA SER A 138 10.71 8.93 -3.11
C SER A 138 11.53 10.20 -3.41
N LEU A 139 11.00 11.02 -4.31
CA LEU A 139 11.49 12.38 -4.57
C LEU A 139 11.22 13.35 -3.41
N TRP A 140 10.31 12.98 -2.50
CA TRP A 140 10.01 13.68 -1.25
C TRP A 140 10.61 12.91 -0.08
N GLU A 141 11.41 13.58 0.75
CA GLU A 141 12.20 12.94 1.80
C GLU A 141 11.34 12.36 2.93
N GLU A 142 10.15 12.92 3.12
CA GLU A 142 9.20 12.52 4.15
C GLU A 142 8.41 11.27 3.77
N LEU A 143 8.39 10.90 2.48
CA LEU A 143 7.60 9.77 2.00
C LEU A 143 8.46 8.53 1.84
N VAL A 144 7.87 7.38 2.14
CA VAL A 144 8.46 6.07 1.93
C VAL A 144 7.72 5.39 0.78
N ASN A 145 8.44 4.83 -0.19
CA ASN A 145 7.84 3.88 -1.14
C ASN A 145 8.12 2.47 -0.65
N ILE A 146 7.15 1.58 -0.81
CA ILE A 146 7.31 0.15 -0.54
C ILE A 146 8.47 -0.39 -1.39
N LYS A 147 9.25 -1.30 -0.82
CA LYS A 147 10.20 -2.08 -1.62
C LYS A 147 9.44 -3.16 -2.42
N PRO A 148 10.00 -3.61 -3.56
CA PRO A 148 9.45 -4.76 -4.25
C PRO A 148 9.35 -5.95 -3.30
N LEU A 149 8.32 -6.77 -3.49
CA LEU A 149 8.10 -7.99 -2.71
C LEU A 149 7.76 -7.75 -1.22
N ASN A 150 7.38 -6.51 -0.90
CA ASN A 150 6.92 -6.15 0.44
C ASN A 150 5.45 -5.72 0.40
N TYR A 151 4.83 -5.76 1.57
CA TYR A 151 3.51 -5.23 1.85
C TYR A 151 3.57 -4.35 3.10
N LEU A 152 2.59 -3.47 3.26
CA LEU A 152 2.48 -2.62 4.44
C LEU A 152 1.45 -3.20 5.41
N GLU A 153 1.86 -3.45 6.64
CA GLU A 153 0.98 -3.77 7.75
C GLU A 153 0.78 -2.53 8.62
N ILE A 154 -0.48 -2.17 8.87
CA ILE A 154 -0.87 -1.04 9.72
C ILE A 154 -1.58 -1.61 10.94
N THR A 155 -1.05 -1.27 12.13
CA THR A 155 -1.59 -1.69 13.43
C THR A 155 -1.69 -0.48 14.37
N GLU A 156 -2.18 -0.68 15.59
CA GLU A 156 -2.17 0.38 16.63
C GLU A 156 -0.77 0.94 16.92
N LYS A 157 0.28 0.14 16.69
CA LYS A 157 1.67 0.53 16.92
C LYS A 157 2.26 1.39 15.80
N GLY A 158 1.54 1.56 14.69
CA GLY A 158 1.99 2.29 13.51
C GLY A 158 2.16 1.39 12.28
N CYS A 159 2.99 1.84 11.34
CA CYS A 159 3.24 1.17 10.07
C CYS A 159 4.48 0.26 10.14
N LEU A 160 4.36 -0.96 9.61
CA LEU A 160 5.48 -1.88 9.44
C LEU A 160 5.52 -2.42 8.02
N GLU A 161 6.61 -2.16 7.32
CA GLU A 161 6.89 -2.79 6.03
C GLU A 161 7.43 -4.20 6.24
N LYS A 162 6.75 -5.20 5.67
CA LYS A 162 7.12 -6.61 5.78
C LYS A 162 7.41 -7.20 4.41
N ARG A 163 8.43 -8.05 4.35
CA ARG A 163 8.76 -8.84 3.16
C ARG A 163 7.96 -10.13 3.16
N PHE A 164 7.45 -10.56 2.01
CA PHE A 164 6.93 -11.92 1.93
C PHE A 164 8.08 -12.94 1.95
N GLN A 165 7.89 -14.06 2.66
CA GLN A 165 8.78 -15.21 2.54
C GLN A 165 8.17 -16.16 1.51
N VAL A 166 8.86 -16.39 0.39
CA VAL A 166 8.55 -17.54 -0.47
C VAL A 166 8.99 -18.77 0.32
N MET A 167 8.04 -19.58 0.78
CA MET A 167 8.40 -20.93 1.19
C MET A 167 8.88 -21.66 -0.05
N LYS A 168 10.16 -22.06 -0.03
CA LYS A 168 10.77 -22.92 -1.04
C LYS A 168 10.22 -24.34 -0.97
#